data_AF-A0A511FSE9-F1
#
_entry.id   AF-A0A511FSE9-F1
#
_cell.length_a   1.000
_cell.length_b   1.000
_cell.length_c   1.000
_cell.angle_alpha   90.00
_cell.angle_beta   90.00
_cell.angle_gamma   90.00
#
_symmetry.space_group_name_H-M   'P 1'
#
loop_
_entity.id
_entity.type
_entity.pdbx_description
1 polymer ?
#
loop_
_entity_poly.entity_id
_entity_poly.type
_entity_poly.pdbx_seq_one_letter_code
_entity_poly.pdbx_strand_id
1 'polypeptide(L)'
;MIGVGNGVRVYLACGVTDMRKGISGLAALAQDRLRQDPTSGALFAFRGRRGDRIKLLTWDGQGFCLYYKVEGSKNPLVLRSSV
;
A
#
# COMPACT_ATOMS: atom_id res chain seq x y z
N MET A 1 -10.45 6.37 13.64
CA MET A 1 -9.67 5.67 12.60
C MET A 1 -10.20 6.18 11.26
N ILE A 2 -9.35 6.75 10.40
CA ILE A 2 -9.78 7.16 9.06
C ILE A 2 -10.10 5.87 8.30
N GLY A 3 -11.39 5.58 8.16
CA GLY A 3 -11.89 4.42 7.44
C GLY A 3 -11.88 4.71 5.96
N VAL A 4 -11.30 3.82 5.18
CA VAL A 4 -11.45 3.83 3.72
C VAL A 4 -12.93 3.49 3.45
N GLY A 5 -13.67 4.39 2.80
CA GLY A 5 -15.11 4.23 2.58
C GLY A 5 -15.46 2.99 1.75
N ASN A 6 -16.72 2.58 1.78
CA ASN A 6 -17.21 1.50 0.91
C ASN A 6 -17.09 1.92 -0.56
N GLY A 7 -16.67 0.99 -1.43
CA GLY A 7 -16.53 1.24 -2.87
C GLY A 7 -15.25 1.97 -3.30
N VAL A 8 -14.26 2.11 -2.41
CA VAL A 8 -12.97 2.70 -2.78
C VAL A 8 -12.23 1.85 -3.80
N ARG A 9 -11.73 2.51 -4.84
CA ARG A 9 -10.86 1.89 -5.84
C ARG A 9 -9.51 1.56 -5.21
N VAL A 10 -9.07 0.32 -5.38
CA VAL A 10 -7.77 -0.15 -4.91
C VAL A 10 -6.88 -0.44 -6.11
N TYR A 11 -5.70 0.15 -6.12
CA TYR A 11 -4.68 -0.12 -7.13
C TYR A 11 -3.48 -0.81 -6.49
N LEU A 12 -3.03 -1.90 -7.09
CA LEU A 12 -1.83 -2.61 -6.68
C LEU A 12 -0.68 -2.27 -7.62
N ALA A 13 0.40 -1.71 -7.07
CA ALA A 13 1.66 -1.56 -7.80
C ALA A 13 2.28 -2.94 -8.07
N CYS A 14 2.13 -3.41 -9.30
CA CYS A 14 2.73 -4.67 -9.76
C CYS A 14 4.26 -4.60 -9.73
N GLY A 15 4.89 -5.71 -9.33
CA GLY A 15 6.34 -5.82 -9.20
C GLY A 15 6.87 -5.46 -7.82
N VAL A 16 8.13 -5.04 -7.77
CA VAL A 16 8.84 -4.75 -6.52
C VAL A 16 8.91 -3.25 -6.28
N THR A 17 8.39 -2.79 -5.15
CA THR A 17 8.55 -1.40 -4.72
C THR A 17 9.70 -1.28 -3.71
N ASP A 18 10.53 -0.26 -3.88
CA ASP A 18 11.48 0.15 -2.83
C ASP A 18 10.71 0.75 -1.66
N MET A 19 10.58 -0.02 -0.58
CA MET A 19 9.80 0.33 0.61
C MET A 19 10.47 1.41 1.48
N ARG A 20 11.66 1.90 1.12
CA ARG A 20 12.28 3.09 1.73
C ARG A 20 11.58 4.39 1.31
N LYS A 21 10.84 4.38 0.20
CA LYS A 21 10.08 5.56 -0.25
C LYS A 21 9.03 6.00 0.79
N GLY A 22 9.01 7.29 1.09
CA GLY A 22 7.96 7.95 1.86
C GLY A 22 6.77 8.34 0.97
N ILE A 23 5.87 9.17 1.49
CA ILE A 23 4.64 9.60 0.81
C ILE A 23 4.91 10.15 -0.60
N SER A 24 5.80 11.14 -0.75
CA SER A 24 6.05 11.77 -2.05
C SER A 24 6.55 10.78 -3.10
N GLY A 25 7.44 9.86 -2.71
CA GLY A 25 7.96 8.84 -3.63
C GLY A 25 6.92 7.79 -4.01
N LEU A 26 5.99 7.46 -3.11
CA LEU A 26 4.89 6.54 -3.40
C LEU A 26 3.79 7.19 -4.23
N ALA A 27 3.49 8.47 -3.99
CA ALA A 27 2.57 9.27 -4.81
C ALA A 27 3.09 9.39 -6.25
N ALA A 28 4.39 9.65 -6.42
CA ALA A 28 5.02 9.64 -7.74
C ALA A 28 4.88 8.28 -8.43
N LEU A 29 5.01 7.17 -7.69
CA LEU A 29 4.78 5.84 -8.28
C LEU A 29 3.31 5.61 -8.67
N ALA A 30 2.34 6.09 -7.90
CA ALA A 30 0.93 6.03 -8.28
C ALA A 30 0.69 6.79 -9.60
N GLN A 31 1.28 7.96 -9.76
CA GLN A 31 1.18 8.75 -10.98
C GLN A 31 1.93 8.11 -12.16
N ASP A 32 3.20 7.75 -11.98
CA ASP A 32 4.07 7.35 -13.09
C ASP A 32 3.84 5.90 -13.53
N ARG A 33 3.59 5.00 -12.58
CA ARG A 33 3.48 3.56 -12.83
C ARG A 33 2.04 3.11 -12.97
N LEU A 34 1.16 3.58 -12.09
CA LEU A 34 -0.26 3.21 -12.11
C LEU A 34 -1.09 4.14 -12.99
N ARG A 35 -0.52 5.28 -13.43
CA ARG A 35 -1.21 6.28 -14.25
C ARG A 35 -2.50 6.77 -13.59
N GLN A 36 -2.48 6.88 -12.26
CA GLN A 36 -3.60 7.34 -11.45
C GLN A 36 -3.24 8.63 -10.73
N ASP A 37 -4.25 9.46 -10.49
CA ASP A 37 -4.12 10.60 -9.61
C ASP A 37 -3.97 10.14 -8.15
N PRO A 38 -2.83 10.42 -7.48
CA PRO A 38 -2.62 10.04 -6.09
C PRO A 38 -3.59 10.71 -5.11
N THR A 39 -4.25 11.81 -5.47
CA THR A 39 -5.21 12.51 -4.59
C THR A 39 -6.67 12.13 -4.85
N SER A 40 -6.94 11.18 -5.74
CA SER A 40 -8.29 10.74 -6.13
C SER A 40 -9.14 10.09 -5.02
N GLY A 41 -8.59 9.90 -3.83
CA GLY A 41 -9.22 9.12 -2.74
C GLY A 41 -9.14 7.61 -2.94
N ALA A 42 -8.43 7.14 -3.97
CA ALA A 42 -8.11 5.74 -4.16
C ALA A 42 -7.03 5.26 -3.18
N LEU A 43 -7.04 3.94 -2.92
CA LEU A 43 -6.02 3.28 -2.11
C LEU A 43 -4.94 2.66 -3.00
N PHE A 44 -3.68 3.04 -2.80
CA PHE A 44 -2.54 2.53 -3.54
C PHE A 44 -1.72 1.58 -2.69
N ALA A 45 -1.67 0.31 -3.08
CA ALA A 45 -0.94 -0.74 -2.39
C ALA A 45 0.44 -0.97 -3.00
N PHE A 46 1.47 -0.99 -2.16
CA PHE A 46 2.85 -1.22 -2.53
C PHE A 46 3.46 -2.33 -1.67
N ARG A 47 4.18 -3.26 -2.32
CA ARG A 47 4.84 -4.38 -1.65
C ARG A 47 6.34 -4.37 -1.93
N GLY A 48 7.13 -4.64 -0.87
CA GLY A 48 8.56 -4.87 -1.00
C GLY A 48 8.93 -6.24 -1.55
N ARG A 49 10.17 -6.38 -2.04
CA ARG A 49 10.69 -7.63 -2.63
C ARG A 49 10.57 -8.84 -1.71
N ARG A 50 10.87 -8.65 -0.42
CA ARG A 50 10.85 -9.69 0.61
C ARG A 50 9.44 -10.08 1.05
N GLY A 51 8.43 -9.29 0.66
CA GLY A 51 7.04 -9.54 1.02
C GLY A 51 6.71 -9.37 2.51
N ASP A 52 7.66 -8.90 3.30
CA ASP A 52 7.56 -8.58 4.73
C ASP A 52 7.05 -7.15 4.96
N ARG A 53 6.92 -6.32 3.91
CA ARG A 53 6.56 -4.91 4.01
C ARG A 53 5.49 -4.56 3.01
N ILE A 54 4.41 -3.96 3.51
CA ILE A 54 3.29 -3.45 2.71
C ILE A 54 2.99 -2.02 3.15
N LYS A 55 2.86 -1.11 2.17
CA LYS A 55 2.40 0.25 2.40
C LYS A 55 1.11 0.49 1.62
N LEU A 56 0.16 1.16 2.26
CA LEU A 56 -1.06 1.64 1.62
C LEU A 56 -1.08 3.16 1.72
N LEU A 57 -1.13 3.82 0.57
CA LEU A 57 -1.22 5.27 0.46
C LEU A 57 -2.64 5.67 0.03
N THR A 58 -3.22 6.66 0.70
CA THR A 58 -4.51 7.26 0.31
C THR A 58 -4.51 8.75 0.64
N TRP A 59 -5.30 9.51 -0.11
CA TRP A 59 -5.61 10.91 0.20
C TRP A 59 -6.96 10.98 0.89
N ASP A 60 -7.07 11.70 2.01
CA ASP A 60 -8.31 11.81 2.80
C ASP A 60 -9.12 13.08 2.50
N GLY A 61 -8.67 13.91 1.55
CA GLY A 61 -9.24 15.22 1.26
C GLY A 61 -8.38 16.38 1.76
N GLN A 62 -7.60 16.19 2.83
CA GLN A 62 -6.73 17.21 3.43
C GLN A 62 -5.25 16.83 3.38
N GLY A 63 -4.94 15.53 3.40
CA GLY A 63 -3.60 15.03 3.52
C GLY A 63 -3.45 13.59 3.02
N PHE A 64 -2.18 13.19 2.88
CA PHE A 64 -1.85 11.80 2.62
C PHE A 64 -1.78 11.00 3.91
N CYS A 65 -2.54 9.91 3.95
CA CYS A 65 -2.42 8.87 4.95
C CYS A 65 -1.56 7.71 4.41
N LEU A 66 -0.60 7.27 5.23
CA LEU A 66 0.27 6.13 4.91
C LEU A 66 0.14 5.07 5.99
N TYR A 67 -0.45 3.94 5.64
CA TYR A 67 -0.43 2.74 6.48
C TYR A 67 0.80 1.92 6.14
N TYR A 68 1.54 1.50 7.16
CA TYR A 68 2.74 0.69 6.96
C TYR A 68 2.69 -0.54 7.85
N LYS A 69 2.58 -1.71 7.22
CA LYS A 69 2.64 -3.00 7.88
C LYS A 69 3.99 -3.65 7.61
N VAL A 70 4.64 -4.07 8.68
CA VAL A 70 5.81 -4.95 8.65
C VAL A 70 5.36 -6.29 9.23
N GLU A 71 5.50 -7.34 8.45
CA GLU A 71 5.21 -8.71 8.84
C GLU A 71 6.49 -9.37 9.36
N GLY A 72 6.34 -10.20 10.39
CA GLY A 72 7.45 -11.03 10.87
C GLY A 72 7.88 -12.07 9.83
N SER A 73 9.03 -12.71 10.06
CA SER A 73 9.43 -13.88 9.27
C SER A 73 8.29 -14.89 9.27
N LYS A 74 7.68 -15.14 8.11
CA LYS A 74 6.71 -16.23 7.97
C LYS A 74 7.48 -17.53 8.12
N ASN A 75 7.44 -18.14 9.30
CA ASN A 75 7.80 -19.55 9.42
C ASN A 75 6.77 -20.33 8.59
N PRO A 76 7.15 -20.96 7.47
CA PRO A 76 6.19 -21.63 6.59
C PRO A 76 5.45 -22.79 7.28
N LEU A 77 5.90 -23.22 8.45
CA LEU A 77 5.27 -24.26 9.27
C LEU A 77 4.07 -23.78 10.11
N VAL A 78 3.81 -22.47 10.24
CA VAL A 78 2.77 -21.94 11.14
C VAL A 78 1.52 -21.45 10.39
N LEU A 79 1.52 -21.44 9.05
CA LEU A 79 0.36 -21.03 8.24
C LEU A 79 -0.50 -22.23 7.81
N ARG A 80 -0.81 -23.14 8.74
CA ARG A 80 -1.90 -24.10 8.59
C ARG A 80 -2.84 -23.99 9.81
N SER A 81 -4.12 -23.79 9.52
CA SER A 81 -5.28 -23.67 10.42
C SER A 81 -5.60 -22.26 10.92
N SER A 82 -6.53 -21.64 10.22
CA SER A 82 -7.68 -20.94 10.78
C SER A 82 -8.73 -20.94 9.68
N VAL A 83 -9.41 -22.09 9.56
CA VAL A 83 -10.81 -22.14 9.11
C VAL A 83 -11.67 -21.68 10.28
#